data_AF-M6VPQ4-F1
#
_entry.id   AF-M6VPQ4-F1
#
_cell.length_a   1.000
_cell.length_b   1.000
_cell.length_c   1.000
_cell.angle_alpha   90.00
_cell.angle_beta   90.00
_cell.angle_gamma   90.00
#
_symmetry.space_group_name_H-M   'P 1'
#
loop_
_entity.id
_entity.type
_entity.pdbx_description
1 polymer ?
#
loop_
_entity_poly.entity_id
_entity_poly.type
_entity_poly.pdbx_seq_one_letter_code
_entity_poly.pdbx_strand_id
1 'polypeptide(L)'
;MIHASLITKDSLRWLSVNFNEPHNVLSWAVIGGGWTKQVDCVLWHRVQNEDLTPDIDPIDYFRKRLLQKEEFRNVVGFLTSVPLENYSEVALQEENLQIRSIVTAGLGNSVRIGDRPSRLEIYGTINILVQCSAPMNLNTSLEAISLIAEARTLAVLEAKIPNQADKNFATGTGTDCIAFASPSRNSEIHYTGKHTLSGHLIGKAAYESVRQGITNWKENKLKTGVGV
;
A
#
# COMPACT_ATOMS: atom_id res chain seq x y z
N MET A 1 19.10 0.32 -9.67
CA MET A 1 18.84 1.01 -8.39
C MET A 1 17.37 1.37 -8.32
N ILE A 2 16.67 0.95 -7.25
CA ILE A 2 15.30 1.39 -6.96
C ILE A 2 15.26 2.89 -6.72
N HIS A 3 16.34 3.51 -6.25
CA HIS A 3 16.43 4.96 -6.04
C HIS A 3 16.16 5.82 -7.28
N ALA A 4 16.08 5.24 -8.49
CA ALA A 4 15.68 5.97 -9.68
C ALA A 4 14.17 5.87 -9.99
N SER A 5 13.35 5.11 -9.24
CA SER A 5 11.89 5.16 -9.43
C SER A 5 11.34 6.50 -8.95
N LEU A 6 10.91 7.32 -9.90
CA LEU A 6 10.46 8.68 -9.62
C LEU A 6 9.06 8.64 -9.00
N ILE A 7 8.94 9.20 -7.79
CA ILE A 7 7.63 9.60 -7.26
C ILE A 7 7.25 10.90 -7.96
N THR A 8 6.11 10.87 -8.64
CA THR A 8 5.52 12.05 -9.27
C THR A 8 4.18 12.35 -8.62
N LYS A 9 3.98 13.62 -8.26
CA LYS A 9 2.68 14.14 -7.82
C LYS A 9 2.14 14.99 -8.96
N ASP A 10 1.32 14.36 -9.81
CA ASP A 10 0.78 15.01 -11.01
C ASP A 10 -0.35 16.01 -10.67
N SER A 11 -1.00 15.83 -9.52
CA SER A 11 -2.04 16.72 -8.96
C SER A 11 -2.27 16.40 -7.49
N LEU A 12 -3.17 17.14 -6.82
CA LEU A 12 -3.65 16.79 -5.47
C LEU A 12 -4.39 15.42 -5.40
N ARG A 13 -4.72 14.82 -6.55
CA ARG A 13 -5.44 13.55 -6.64
C ARG A 13 -4.59 12.35 -7.06
N TRP A 14 -3.37 12.55 -7.55
CA TRP A 14 -2.55 11.44 -8.06
C TRP A 14 -1.16 11.41 -7.45
N LEU A 15 -0.75 10.22 -7.03
CA LEU A 15 0.61 9.89 -6.62
C LEU A 15 1.04 8.69 -7.46
N SER A 16 2.17 8.84 -8.15
CA SER A 16 2.66 7.86 -9.11
C SER A 16 4.05 7.39 -8.70
N VAL A 17 4.27 6.08 -8.64
CA VAL A 17 5.61 5.47 -8.54
C VAL A 17 5.92 4.87 -9.90
N ASN A 18 6.78 5.54 -10.68
CA ASN A 18 7.17 5.09 -12.01
C ASN A 18 8.38 4.15 -11.90
N PHE A 19 8.28 2.95 -12.46
CA PHE A 19 9.40 2.02 -12.52
C PHE A 19 10.31 2.35 -13.71
N ASN A 20 11.62 2.21 -13.52
CA ASN A 20 12.59 2.39 -14.62
C ASN A 20 12.64 1.21 -15.58
N GLU A 21 12.09 0.09 -15.14
CA GLU A 21 11.95 -1.13 -15.92
C GLU A 21 10.65 -1.82 -15.48
N PRO A 22 10.02 -2.62 -16.35
CA PRO A 22 8.79 -3.31 -15.98
C PRO A 22 8.97 -4.23 -14.77
N HIS A 23 7.99 -4.21 -13.86
CA HIS A 23 7.96 -5.06 -12.68
C HIS A 23 6.81 -6.07 -12.77
N ASN A 24 7.01 -7.27 -12.20
CA ASN A 24 5.89 -8.13 -11.84
C ASN A 24 5.38 -7.67 -10.47
N VAL A 25 4.07 -7.54 -10.35
CA VAL A 25 3.41 -7.06 -9.15
C VAL A 25 2.39 -8.07 -8.68
N LEU A 26 2.56 -8.58 -7.47
CA LEU A 26 1.52 -9.32 -6.76
C LEU A 26 0.72 -8.33 -5.91
N SER A 27 -0.60 -8.25 -6.08
CA SER A 27 -1.42 -7.32 -5.30
C SER A 27 -2.87 -7.77 -5.13
N TRP A 28 -3.61 -7.07 -4.27
CA TRP A 28 -5.08 -7.03 -4.31
C TRP A 28 -5.59 -5.59 -4.43
N ALA A 29 -4.84 -4.76 -5.15
CA ALA A 29 -5.25 -3.40 -5.46
C ALA A 29 -6.49 -3.38 -6.37
N VAL A 30 -7.19 -2.23 -6.43
CA VAL A 30 -8.43 -2.05 -7.21
C VAL A 30 -8.18 -2.31 -8.69
N ILE A 31 -7.04 -1.87 -9.21
CA ILE A 31 -6.56 -2.18 -10.56
C ILE A 31 -5.28 -3.00 -10.45
N GLY A 32 -5.16 -4.06 -11.25
CA GLY A 32 -3.96 -4.90 -11.31
C GLY A 32 -3.81 -5.90 -10.15
N GLY A 33 -4.94 -6.35 -9.59
CA GLY A 33 -4.97 -7.43 -8.60
C GLY A 33 -4.51 -8.79 -9.16
N GLY A 34 -4.09 -9.68 -8.26
CA GLY A 34 -3.44 -10.94 -8.62
C GLY A 34 -1.96 -10.74 -8.99
N TRP A 35 -1.45 -11.61 -9.86
CA TRP A 35 -0.08 -11.54 -10.38
C TRP A 35 -0.05 -10.82 -11.73
N THR A 36 0.17 -9.52 -11.69
CA THR A 36 0.22 -8.67 -12.88
C THR A 36 1.66 -8.56 -13.37
N LYS A 37 1.92 -8.98 -14.61
CA LYS A 37 3.28 -8.93 -15.21
C LYS A 37 3.50 -7.64 -15.97
N GLN A 38 4.76 -7.22 -16.08
CA GLN A 38 5.18 -6.07 -16.90
C GLN A 38 4.41 -4.77 -16.56
N VAL A 39 4.28 -4.47 -15.27
CA VAL A 39 3.69 -3.23 -14.75
C VAL A 39 4.74 -2.13 -14.88
N ASP A 40 4.32 -0.97 -15.39
CA ASP A 40 5.17 0.20 -15.62
C ASP A 40 5.15 1.18 -14.43
N CYS A 41 4.02 1.28 -13.75
CA CYS A 41 3.89 2.15 -12.58
C CYS A 41 2.80 1.69 -11.61
N VAL A 42 2.87 2.22 -10.38
CA VAL A 42 1.84 2.05 -9.36
C VAL A 42 1.27 3.41 -9.02
N LEU A 43 -0.05 3.50 -8.97
CA LEU A 43 -0.79 4.75 -8.82
C LEU A 43 -1.65 4.73 -7.57
N TRP A 44 -1.69 5.84 -6.85
CA TRP A 44 -2.74 6.15 -5.90
C TRP A 44 -3.62 7.24 -6.48
N HIS A 45 -4.93 7.00 -6.48
CA HIS A 45 -5.94 8.00 -6.80
C HIS A 45 -6.70 8.39 -5.54
N ARG A 46 -6.68 9.67 -5.22
CA ARG A 46 -7.38 10.22 -4.05
C ARG A 46 -8.88 10.35 -4.34
N VAL A 47 -9.68 9.82 -3.43
CA VAL A 47 -11.14 9.90 -3.45
C VAL A 47 -11.68 10.53 -2.18
N GLN A 48 -12.85 11.13 -2.30
CA GLN A 48 -13.69 11.60 -1.19
C GLN A 48 -14.95 10.72 -1.11
N ASN A 49 -15.73 10.87 -0.06
CA ASN A 49 -16.92 10.03 0.17
C ASN A 49 -17.93 10.17 -0.98
N GLU A 50 -18.02 11.36 -1.55
CA GLU A 50 -18.91 11.71 -2.65
C GLU A 50 -18.46 11.09 -3.98
N ASP A 51 -17.20 10.67 -4.10
CA ASP A 51 -16.67 10.05 -5.32
C ASP A 51 -17.06 8.56 -5.44
N LEU A 52 -17.38 7.89 -4.33
CA LEU A 52 -17.63 6.43 -4.25
C LEU A 52 -18.91 6.12 -3.46
N THR A 53 -20.05 6.56 -4.01
CA THR A 53 -21.38 6.18 -3.51
C THR A 53 -21.65 4.68 -3.72
N PRO A 54 -22.61 4.06 -2.98
CA PRO A 54 -22.84 2.61 -3.04
C PRO A 54 -23.19 2.04 -4.42
N ASP A 55 -23.65 2.87 -5.35
CA ASP A 55 -23.99 2.54 -6.73
C ASP A 55 -22.79 2.63 -7.70
N ILE A 56 -21.66 3.16 -7.24
CA ILE A 56 -20.44 3.30 -8.03
C ILE A 56 -19.55 2.09 -7.79
N ASP A 57 -19.29 1.34 -8.86
CA ASP A 57 -18.25 0.32 -8.85
C ASP A 57 -16.85 0.98 -8.80
N PRO A 58 -16.00 0.67 -7.80
CA PRO A 58 -14.69 1.30 -7.65
C PRO A 58 -13.72 1.03 -8.81
N ILE A 59 -13.84 -0.12 -9.48
CA ILE A 59 -12.97 -0.50 -10.61
C ILE A 59 -13.34 0.34 -11.82
N ASP A 60 -14.63 0.44 -12.15
CA ASP A 60 -15.11 1.26 -13.26
C ASP A 60 -14.85 2.74 -13.03
N TYR A 61 -15.00 3.20 -11.78
CA TYR A 61 -14.60 4.55 -11.39
C TYR A 61 -13.12 4.79 -11.68
N PHE A 62 -12.23 3.90 -11.20
CA PHE A 62 -10.79 4.05 -11.41
C PHE A 62 -10.42 4.05 -12.90
N ARG A 63 -11.00 3.14 -13.69
CA ARG A 63 -10.76 3.06 -15.14
C ARG A 63 -11.16 4.34 -15.86
N LYS A 64 -12.32 4.93 -15.53
CA LYS A 64 -12.75 6.23 -16.09
C LYS A 64 -11.74 7.33 -15.76
N ARG A 65 -11.16 7.31 -14.56
CA ARG A 65 -10.15 8.29 -14.12
C ARG A 65 -8.80 8.10 -14.81
N LEU A 66 -8.40 6.87 -15.12
CA LEU A 66 -7.23 6.59 -15.96
C LEU A 66 -7.40 7.13 -17.39
N LEU A 67 -8.57 6.91 -17.99
CA LEU A 67 -8.88 7.45 -19.33
C LEU A 67 -8.82 8.98 -19.35
N GLN A 68 -9.39 9.65 -18.33
CA GLN A 68 -9.33 11.10 -18.20
C GLN A 68 -7.91 11.64 -17.98
N LYS A 69 -7.03 10.84 -17.38
CA LYS A 69 -5.62 11.17 -17.16
C LYS A 69 -4.75 10.88 -18.40
N GLU A 70 -5.31 10.25 -19.44
CA GLU A 70 -4.56 9.74 -20.59
C GLU A 70 -3.47 8.73 -20.18
N GLU A 71 -3.74 7.96 -19.12
CA GLU A 71 -2.84 6.90 -18.66
C GLU A 71 -3.21 5.57 -19.32
N PHE A 72 -2.36 5.15 -20.26
CA PHE A 72 -2.56 3.93 -21.07
C PHE A 72 -1.52 2.85 -20.79
N ARG A 73 -0.58 3.09 -19.87
CA ARG A 73 0.42 2.09 -19.46
C ARG A 73 -0.19 0.96 -18.66
N ASN A 74 0.59 -0.09 -18.41
CA ASN A 74 0.15 -1.18 -17.53
C ASN A 74 0.39 -0.78 -16.07
N VAL A 75 -0.69 -0.61 -15.30
CA VAL A 75 -0.63 -0.02 -13.97
C VAL A 75 -1.25 -0.91 -12.89
N VAL A 76 -0.78 -0.73 -11.67
CA VAL A 76 -1.47 -1.18 -10.45
C VAL A 76 -2.01 0.04 -9.72
N GLY A 77 -3.27 0.02 -9.30
CA GLY A 77 -3.99 1.22 -8.85
C GLY A 77 -4.66 1.06 -7.48
N PHE A 78 -4.31 1.94 -6.56
CA PHE A 78 -4.89 2.07 -5.23
C PHE A 78 -5.85 3.25 -5.13
N LEU A 79 -7.01 3.06 -4.49
CA LEU A 79 -7.88 4.16 -4.06
C LEU A 79 -7.58 4.53 -2.62
N THR A 80 -7.54 5.83 -2.30
CA THR A 80 -7.27 6.28 -0.93
C THR A 80 -8.03 7.56 -0.58
N SER A 81 -8.53 7.67 0.65
CA SER A 81 -9.07 8.92 1.19
C SER A 81 -7.98 9.81 1.81
N VAL A 82 -6.77 9.28 1.96
CA VAL A 82 -5.64 9.97 2.58
C VAL A 82 -5.13 11.09 1.65
N PRO A 83 -4.91 12.31 2.16
CA PRO A 83 -4.22 13.35 1.39
C PRO A 83 -2.83 12.85 0.96
N LEU A 84 -2.54 12.90 -0.34
CA LEU A 84 -1.36 12.27 -0.93
C LEU A 84 -0.05 12.97 -0.56
N GLU A 85 -0.11 14.16 0.03
CA GLU A 85 1.00 14.83 0.70
C GLU A 85 1.46 14.11 1.98
N ASN A 86 0.60 13.31 2.60
CA ASN A 86 0.86 12.60 3.86
C ASN A 86 1.34 11.17 3.68
N TYR A 87 1.69 10.77 2.46
CA TYR A 87 2.33 9.47 2.25
C TYR A 87 3.62 9.37 3.08
N SER A 88 3.96 8.15 3.42
CA SER A 88 5.22 7.81 4.09
C SER A 88 6.05 6.93 3.20
N GLU A 89 7.36 7.07 3.29
CA GLU A 89 8.31 6.35 2.48
C GLU A 89 9.50 5.91 3.32
N VAL A 90 9.90 4.65 3.15
CA VAL A 90 11.12 4.09 3.72
C VAL A 90 11.88 3.38 2.62
N ALA A 91 13.16 3.69 2.46
CA ALA A 91 14.06 3.00 1.55
C ALA A 91 15.23 2.42 2.35
N LEU A 92 15.45 1.12 2.22
CA LEU A 92 16.53 0.38 2.87
C LEU A 92 17.44 -0.22 1.80
N GLN A 93 18.74 -0.23 2.08
CA GLN A 93 19.73 -0.90 1.26
C GLN A 93 20.68 -1.67 2.18
N GLU A 94 20.87 -2.95 1.86
CA GLU A 94 21.86 -3.81 2.51
C GLU A 94 22.38 -4.80 1.47
N GLU A 95 23.70 -4.98 1.43
CA GLU A 95 24.39 -5.70 0.35
C GLU A 95 23.97 -5.19 -1.04
N ASN A 96 23.56 -6.11 -1.93
CA ASN A 96 23.07 -5.81 -3.28
C ASN A 96 21.54 -5.69 -3.36
N LEU A 97 20.86 -5.68 -2.22
CA LEU A 97 19.41 -5.63 -2.14
C LEU A 97 18.93 -4.25 -1.68
N GLN A 98 17.99 -3.69 -2.44
CA GLN A 98 17.28 -2.47 -2.08
C GLN A 98 15.80 -2.82 -1.92
N ILE A 99 15.18 -2.26 -0.89
CA ILE A 99 13.74 -2.34 -0.65
C ILE A 99 13.22 -0.93 -0.42
N ARG A 100 12.12 -0.58 -1.10
CA ARG A 100 11.44 0.71 -0.92
C ARG A 100 9.97 0.47 -0.61
N SER A 101 9.48 1.04 0.48
CA SER A 101 8.07 0.98 0.88
C SER A 101 7.42 2.35 0.80
N ILE A 102 6.26 2.44 0.16
CA ILE A 102 5.44 3.65 0.03
C ILE A 102 4.06 3.35 0.60
N VAL A 103 3.61 4.15 1.55
CA VAL A 103 2.36 3.91 2.29
C VAL A 103 1.50 5.16 2.38
N THR A 104 0.21 5.02 2.07
CA THR A 104 -0.84 5.93 2.55
C THR A 104 -1.64 5.23 3.64
N ALA A 105 -1.73 5.80 4.84
CA ALA A 105 -2.44 5.20 5.96
C ALA A 105 -3.56 6.13 6.46
N GLY A 106 -4.80 5.65 6.41
CA GLY A 106 -5.96 6.28 7.00
C GLY A 106 -6.71 5.27 7.86
N LEU A 107 -6.81 5.53 9.17
CA LEU A 107 -7.40 4.59 10.13
C LEU A 107 -8.75 5.05 10.69
N GLY A 108 -9.47 5.91 9.95
CA GLY A 108 -10.78 6.40 10.38
C GLY A 108 -11.84 5.30 10.54
N ASN A 109 -11.66 4.16 9.86
CA ASN A 109 -12.53 2.99 9.89
C ASN A 109 -11.78 1.74 10.37
N SER A 110 -10.91 1.91 11.37
CA SER A 110 -10.10 0.83 11.92
C SER A 110 -10.96 -0.35 12.40
N VAL A 111 -10.58 -1.56 11.99
CA VAL A 111 -11.25 -2.82 12.35
C VAL A 111 -10.23 -3.85 12.83
N ARG A 112 -10.73 -4.93 13.42
CA ARG A 112 -9.94 -6.05 13.90
C ARG A 112 -10.37 -7.34 13.20
N ILE A 113 -9.39 -8.11 12.78
CA ILE A 113 -9.62 -9.40 12.12
C ILE A 113 -10.34 -10.38 13.07
N GLY A 114 -11.33 -11.10 12.54
CA GLY A 114 -12.15 -12.06 13.30
C GLY A 114 -13.39 -11.46 13.95
N ASP A 115 -13.49 -10.14 14.08
CA ASP A 115 -14.70 -9.48 14.58
C ASP A 115 -15.82 -9.51 13.53
N ARG A 116 -17.06 -9.32 13.97
CA ARG A 116 -18.19 -9.21 13.05
C ARG A 116 -18.04 -7.97 12.17
N PRO A 117 -18.30 -8.06 10.85
CA PRO A 117 -18.30 -6.90 9.98
C PRO A 117 -19.29 -5.83 10.47
N SER A 118 -18.84 -4.58 10.55
CA SER A 118 -19.68 -3.41 10.81
C SER A 118 -19.63 -2.47 9.61
N ARG A 119 -20.77 -1.87 9.27
CA ARG A 119 -20.83 -0.86 8.21
C ARG A 119 -20.45 0.48 8.83
N LEU A 120 -19.22 0.91 8.58
CA LEU A 120 -18.72 2.21 9.04
C LEU A 120 -18.94 3.24 7.93
N GLU A 121 -19.45 4.42 8.29
CA GLU A 121 -19.70 5.53 7.36
C GLU A 121 -18.45 6.39 7.09
N ILE A 122 -17.35 6.09 7.79
CA ILE A 122 -16.06 6.76 7.63
C ILE A 122 -15.18 5.89 6.71
N TYR A 123 -14.45 6.53 5.79
CA TYR A 123 -13.50 5.83 4.93
C TYR A 123 -12.08 5.96 5.46
N GLY A 124 -11.35 4.85 5.41
CA GLY A 124 -9.94 4.75 5.70
C GLY A 124 -9.36 3.51 5.04
N THR A 125 -8.10 3.59 4.64
CA THR A 125 -7.36 2.46 4.10
C THR A 125 -5.88 2.62 4.34
N ILE A 126 -5.19 1.50 4.57
CA ILE A 126 -3.74 1.41 4.51
C ILE A 126 -3.38 0.75 3.19
N ASN A 127 -2.84 1.54 2.27
CA ASN A 127 -2.33 1.05 0.99
C ASN A 127 -0.81 1.04 1.01
N ILE A 128 -0.20 -0.09 0.67
CA ILE A 128 1.24 -0.32 0.78
C ILE A 128 1.76 -0.81 -0.58
N LEU A 129 2.77 -0.13 -1.10
CA LEU A 129 3.64 -0.67 -2.13
C LEU A 129 4.99 -1.00 -1.50
N VAL A 130 5.48 -2.22 -1.68
CA VAL A 130 6.89 -2.56 -1.46
C VAL A 130 7.54 -2.93 -2.79
N GLN A 131 8.57 -2.19 -3.17
CA GLN A 131 9.39 -2.43 -4.36
C GLN A 131 10.72 -3.07 -3.96
N CYS A 132 11.09 -4.17 -4.61
CA CYS A 132 12.34 -4.90 -4.44
C CYS A 132 13.24 -4.77 -5.68
N SER A 133 14.55 -4.60 -5.51
CA SER A 133 15.49 -4.45 -6.64
C SER A 133 15.81 -5.77 -7.32
N ALA A 134 15.62 -6.88 -6.60
CA ALA A 134 15.88 -8.22 -7.10
C ALA A 134 14.59 -8.82 -7.67
N PRO A 135 14.66 -9.49 -8.84
CA PRO A 135 13.51 -10.18 -9.41
C PRO A 135 13.03 -11.28 -8.47
N MET A 136 11.71 -11.40 -8.29
CA MET A 136 11.07 -12.43 -7.48
C MET A 136 10.04 -13.18 -8.33
N ASN A 137 10.00 -14.51 -8.20
CA ASN A 137 8.93 -15.30 -8.80
C ASN A 137 7.63 -15.19 -7.98
N LEU A 138 6.55 -15.84 -8.43
CA LEU A 138 5.25 -15.80 -7.77
C LEU A 138 5.29 -16.35 -6.33
N ASN A 139 5.96 -17.48 -6.11
CA ASN A 139 6.02 -18.13 -4.79
C ASN A 139 6.76 -17.24 -3.78
N THR A 140 7.88 -16.66 -4.20
CA THR A 140 8.65 -15.73 -3.37
C THR A 140 7.89 -14.42 -3.12
N SER A 141 7.12 -13.94 -4.11
CA SER A 141 6.26 -12.77 -3.94
C SER A 141 5.08 -13.02 -2.98
N LEU A 142 4.56 -14.25 -2.92
CA LEU A 142 3.54 -14.65 -1.94
C LEU A 142 4.10 -14.59 -0.50
N GLU A 143 5.32 -15.09 -0.29
CA GLU A 143 6.01 -14.93 1.00
C GLU A 143 6.21 -13.46 1.36
N ALA A 144 6.67 -12.63 0.40
CA ALA A 144 6.84 -11.20 0.62
C ALA A 144 5.53 -10.51 1.04
N ILE A 145 4.42 -10.80 0.36
CA ILE A 145 3.10 -10.27 0.73
C ILE A 145 2.70 -10.65 2.16
N SER A 146 2.94 -11.90 2.56
CA SER A 146 2.64 -12.36 3.91
C SER A 146 3.40 -11.54 4.96
N LEU A 147 4.69 -11.29 4.71
CA LEU A 147 5.52 -10.45 5.59
C LEU A 147 5.04 -9.00 5.65
N ILE A 148 4.62 -8.42 4.52
CA ILE A 148 4.10 -7.05 4.48
C ILE A 148 2.79 -6.94 5.25
N ALA A 149 1.90 -7.93 5.12
CA ALA A 149 0.64 -7.98 5.87
C ALA A 149 0.87 -8.11 7.38
N GLU A 150 1.84 -8.95 7.78
CA GLU A 150 2.26 -9.09 9.17
C GLU A 150 2.85 -7.79 9.72
N ALA A 151 3.78 -7.17 8.99
CA ALA A 151 4.41 -5.91 9.36
C ALA A 151 3.39 -4.77 9.53
N ARG A 152 2.42 -4.67 8.61
CA ARG A 152 1.29 -3.74 8.73
C ARG A 152 0.50 -3.99 10.00
N THR A 153 0.17 -5.25 10.28
CA THR A 153 -0.65 -5.62 11.43
C THR A 153 0.08 -5.31 12.74
N LEU A 154 1.38 -5.61 12.81
CA LEU A 154 2.24 -5.29 13.95
C LEU A 154 2.25 -3.79 14.22
N ALA A 155 2.50 -2.97 13.20
CA ALA A 155 2.52 -1.51 13.34
C ALA A 155 1.18 -0.94 13.83
N VAL A 156 0.05 -1.47 13.35
CA VAL A 156 -1.30 -1.04 13.78
C VAL A 156 -1.57 -1.45 15.24
N LEU A 157 -1.23 -2.69 15.62
CA LEU A 157 -1.41 -3.18 16.99
C LEU A 157 -0.59 -2.36 18.00
N GLU A 158 0.69 -2.09 17.67
CA GLU A 158 1.57 -1.29 18.52
C GLU A 158 1.12 0.17 18.62
N ALA A 159 0.44 0.68 17.60
CA ALA A 159 -0.17 2.01 17.63
C ALA A 159 -1.38 2.12 18.59
N LYS A 160 -1.87 0.99 19.12
CA LYS A 160 -2.97 0.88 20.11
C LYS A 160 -4.22 1.66 19.70
N ILE A 161 -4.55 1.62 18.41
CA ILE A 161 -5.74 2.27 17.87
C ILE A 161 -6.96 1.42 18.22
N PRO A 162 -8.00 1.96 18.87
CA PRO A 162 -9.22 1.20 19.14
C PRO A 162 -9.89 0.77 17.83
N ASN A 163 -10.45 -0.44 17.81
CA ASN A 163 -11.37 -0.81 16.75
C ASN A 163 -12.71 -0.08 16.98
N GLN A 164 -13.47 0.18 15.91
CA GLN A 164 -14.75 0.89 16.01
C GLN A 164 -15.88 0.03 16.61
N ALA A 165 -15.69 -1.29 16.69
CA ALA A 165 -16.71 -2.24 17.11
C ALA A 165 -16.67 -2.60 18.61
N ASP A 166 -15.50 -2.55 19.27
CA ASP A 166 -15.29 -3.04 20.64
C ASP A 166 -14.18 -2.24 21.38
N LYS A 167 -13.77 -2.70 22.57
CA LYS A 167 -12.61 -2.14 23.33
C LYS A 167 -11.26 -2.75 22.94
N ASN A 168 -11.20 -3.49 21.83
CA ASN A 168 -9.98 -4.17 21.38
C ASN A 168 -9.17 -3.29 20.43
N PHE A 169 -7.87 -3.59 20.28
CA PHE A 169 -7.04 -2.88 19.29
C PHE A 169 -7.29 -3.38 17.87
N ALA A 170 -7.25 -2.45 16.92
CA ALA A 170 -7.36 -2.73 15.50
C ALA A 170 -6.14 -3.51 14.96
N THR A 171 -6.35 -4.21 13.85
CA THR A 171 -5.29 -4.90 13.08
C THR A 171 -5.13 -4.30 11.68
N GLY A 172 -5.99 -3.35 11.30
CA GLY A 172 -5.94 -2.61 10.05
C GLY A 172 -7.25 -1.89 9.78
N THR A 173 -7.61 -1.79 8.51
CA THR A 173 -8.93 -1.31 8.05
C THR A 173 -9.66 -2.40 7.25
N GLY A 174 -10.91 -2.13 6.88
CA GLY A 174 -11.71 -3.05 6.06
C GLY A 174 -11.28 -3.13 4.59
N THR A 175 -10.43 -2.22 4.11
CA THR A 175 -10.10 -2.06 2.68
C THR A 175 -8.61 -1.89 2.41
N ASP A 176 -7.75 -2.29 3.34
CA ASP A 176 -6.29 -2.23 3.18
C ASP A 176 -5.86 -2.96 1.91
N CYS A 177 -4.98 -2.37 1.10
CA CYS A 177 -4.42 -2.99 -0.10
C CYS A 177 -2.89 -3.08 -0.03
N ILE A 178 -2.30 -4.19 -0.50
CA ILE A 178 -0.85 -4.35 -0.60
C ILE A 178 -0.49 -4.71 -2.04
N ALA A 179 0.61 -4.13 -2.52
CA ALA A 179 1.30 -4.51 -3.74
C ALA A 179 2.78 -4.77 -3.42
N PHE A 180 3.29 -5.91 -3.89
CA PHE A 180 4.70 -6.23 -3.90
C PHE A 180 5.21 -6.25 -5.34
N ALA A 181 6.19 -5.41 -5.65
CA ALA A 181 6.75 -5.23 -6.98
C ALA A 181 8.22 -5.66 -7.04
N SER A 182 8.59 -6.41 -8.07
CA SER A 182 9.99 -6.74 -8.39
C SER A 182 10.22 -6.79 -9.89
N PRO A 183 11.45 -6.56 -10.41
CA PRO A 183 11.72 -6.56 -11.85
C PRO A 183 11.18 -7.79 -12.57
N SER A 184 10.61 -7.59 -13.77
CA SER A 184 10.10 -8.64 -14.65
C SER A 184 11.24 -9.40 -15.34
N ARG A 185 12.12 -10.01 -14.57
CA ARG A 185 13.24 -10.85 -15.03
C ARG A 185 13.19 -12.23 -14.37
N ASN A 186 14.05 -13.14 -14.83
CA ASN A 186 14.24 -14.43 -14.17
C ASN A 186 14.79 -14.20 -12.76
N SER A 187 14.23 -14.93 -11.79
CA SER A 187 14.58 -14.82 -10.39
C SER A 187 15.47 -15.99 -9.98
N GLU A 188 16.59 -15.67 -9.33
CA GLU A 188 17.44 -16.63 -8.62
C GLU A 188 17.05 -16.77 -7.14
N ILE A 189 16.10 -15.94 -6.67
CA ILE A 189 15.62 -15.95 -5.30
C ILE A 189 14.38 -16.82 -5.25
N HIS A 190 14.46 -17.91 -4.48
CA HIS A 190 13.38 -18.89 -4.38
C HIS A 190 12.54 -18.76 -3.11
N TYR A 191 13.05 -18.06 -2.09
CA TYR A 191 12.42 -17.92 -0.79
C TYR A 191 12.76 -16.54 -0.20
N THR A 192 11.85 -15.96 0.57
CA THR A 192 12.04 -14.65 1.21
C THR A 192 11.44 -14.58 2.62
N GLY A 193 11.43 -15.70 3.35
CA GLY A 193 10.96 -15.75 4.74
C GLY A 193 11.84 -14.96 5.72
N LYS A 194 11.41 -14.87 6.98
CA LYS A 194 12.04 -14.03 8.03
C LYS A 194 13.51 -14.31 8.33
N HIS A 195 14.01 -15.49 7.99
CA HIS A 195 15.42 -15.86 8.15
C HIS A 195 16.31 -15.42 6.98
N THR A 196 15.73 -14.79 5.95
CA THR A 196 16.46 -14.27 4.79
C THR A 196 16.69 -12.77 4.93
N LEU A 197 17.76 -12.26 4.33
CA LEU A 197 18.00 -10.82 4.25
C LEU A 197 16.84 -10.11 3.54
N SER A 198 16.32 -10.67 2.45
CA SER A 198 15.19 -10.08 1.72
C SER A 198 13.92 -10.02 2.56
N GLY A 199 13.60 -11.08 3.31
CA GLY A 199 12.47 -11.09 4.22
C GLY A 199 12.61 -10.09 5.36
N HIS A 200 13.82 -9.98 5.93
CA HIS A 200 14.13 -8.97 6.95
C HIS A 200 13.89 -7.55 6.42
N LEU A 201 14.48 -7.19 5.27
CA LEU A 201 14.35 -5.84 4.71
C LEU A 201 12.92 -5.52 4.26
N ILE A 202 12.20 -6.48 3.66
CA ILE A 202 10.79 -6.33 3.28
C ILE A 202 9.93 -6.04 4.51
N GLY A 203 10.05 -6.87 5.55
CA GLY A 203 9.30 -6.69 6.79
C GLY A 203 9.63 -5.38 7.48
N LYS A 204 10.92 -5.02 7.58
CA LYS A 204 11.38 -3.78 8.21
C LYS A 204 10.89 -2.53 7.47
N ALA A 205 11.06 -2.47 6.14
CA ALA A 205 10.62 -1.32 5.35
C ALA A 205 9.09 -1.14 5.43
N ALA A 206 8.33 -2.24 5.34
CA ALA A 206 6.88 -2.20 5.49
C ALA A 206 6.46 -1.73 6.88
N TYR A 207 7.05 -2.28 7.95
CA TYR A 207 6.74 -1.90 9.32
C TYR A 207 7.03 -0.42 9.59
N GLU A 208 8.24 0.04 9.24
CA GLU A 208 8.66 1.42 9.52
C GLU A 208 7.83 2.44 8.73
N SER A 209 7.53 2.17 7.45
CA SER A 209 6.68 3.03 6.64
C SER A 209 5.23 3.05 7.13
N VAL A 210 4.63 1.90 7.47
CA VAL A 210 3.28 1.89 8.06
C VAL A 210 3.25 2.65 9.38
N ARG A 211 4.23 2.42 10.27
CA ARG A 211 4.33 3.15 11.54
C ARG A 211 4.43 4.65 11.32
N GLN A 212 5.24 5.11 10.36
CA GLN A 212 5.34 6.53 10.01
C GLN A 212 4.02 7.07 9.44
N GLY A 213 3.36 6.33 8.55
CA GLY A 213 2.06 6.70 8.00
C GLY A 213 0.98 6.85 9.08
N ILE A 214 0.97 5.97 10.09
CA ILE A 214 0.09 6.06 11.25
C ILE A 214 0.37 7.34 12.06
N THR A 215 1.65 7.66 12.30
CA THR A 215 2.03 8.91 12.99
C THR A 215 1.53 10.13 12.23
N ASN A 216 1.78 10.19 10.91
CA ASN A 216 1.30 11.27 10.05
C ASN A 216 -0.23 11.42 10.12
N TRP A 217 -0.97 10.30 10.12
CA TRP A 217 -2.43 10.30 10.26
C TRP A 217 -2.90 10.86 11.61
N LYS A 218 -2.28 10.44 12.73
CA LYS A 218 -2.60 10.94 14.08
C LYS A 218 -2.36 12.46 14.19
N GLU A 219 -1.24 12.94 13.68
CA GLU A 219 -0.89 14.37 13.71
C GLU A 219 -1.87 15.23 12.90
N ASN A 220 -2.33 14.73 11.75
CA ASN A 220 -3.31 15.44 10.93
C ASN A 220 -4.70 15.50 11.58
N LYS A 221 -5.12 14.45 12.30
CA LYS A 221 -6.35 14.49 13.11
C LYS A 221 -6.27 15.58 14.20
N LEU A 222 -5.15 15.68 14.89
CA LEU A 222 -4.92 16.71 15.90
C LEU A 222 -5.00 18.12 15.32
N LYS A 223 -4.39 18.36 14.14
CA LYS A 223 -4.42 19.66 13.45
C LYS A 223 -5.82 20.05 12.95
N THR A 224 -6.64 19.07 12.59
CA THR A 224 -7.99 19.28 12.04
C THR A 224 -9.09 19.29 13.10
N GLY A 225 -8.76 19.06 14.37
CA GLY A 225 -9.72 19.08 15.48
C GLY A 225 -10.66 17.86 15.53
N VAL A 226 -10.43 16.84 14.72
CA VAL A 226 -11.20 15.59 14.73
C VAL A 226 -10.53 14.63 15.71
N GLY A 227 -11.13 14.46 16.89
CA GLY A 227 -10.60 13.64 17.99
C GLY A 227 -10.20 12.21 17.58
N VAL A 228 -9.22 11.64 18.31
CA VAL A 228 -8.65 10.29 18.07
C VAL A 228 -9.74 9.23 18.11
#